data_AF-A0A1F7BLX0-F1
#
_entry.id   AF-A0A1F7BLX0-F1
#
_cell.length_a   1.000
_cell.length_b   1.000
_cell.length_c   1.000
_cell.angle_alpha   90.00
_cell.angle_beta   90.00
_cell.angle_gamma   90.00
#
_symmetry.space_group_name_H-M   'P 1'
#
loop_
_entity.id
_entity.type
_entity.pdbx_description
1 polymer ?
#
loop_
_entity_poly.entity_id
_entity_poly.type
_entity_poly.pdbx_seq_one_letter_code
_entity_poly.pdbx_strand_id
1 'polypeptide(L)'
;MRHNAILLIGLTIAILVGIAGVAWYDKTLGWHRPYVNWDYDELAAYLVEHDREASECWDLIVFDPMGPQPAQQRASCIYEYAKLKKDPLVCELLMPSSYGLDCVGGAISTYHRPCALGRDRSVTWANGGKATLQQCIEGNDHECCIAAQARFIINFHSCESINTPDIHDQCLRDLAFKNADPSHCSGIESPLVKSACTVEASALRKNPSICQSCIQPIESIEDLE
;
A
#
# COMPACT_ATOMS: atom_id res chain seq x y z
N MET A 1 33.75 57.62 19.68
CA MET A 1 33.46 56.94 18.39
C MET A 1 33.77 55.44 18.39
N ARG A 2 34.91 54.95 18.92
CA ARG A 2 35.25 53.51 18.92
C ARG A 2 34.31 52.59 19.73
N HIS A 3 33.73 53.05 20.84
CA HIS A 3 32.82 52.20 21.64
C HIS A 3 31.48 51.90 20.95
N ASN A 4 30.96 52.82 20.13
CA ASN A 4 29.69 52.60 19.43
C ASN A 4 29.81 51.54 18.32
N ALA A 5 31.00 51.38 17.72
CA ALA A 5 31.24 50.38 16.68
C ALA A 5 31.19 48.94 17.22
N ILE A 6 31.70 48.70 18.44
CA ILE A 6 31.69 47.36 19.07
C ILE A 6 30.26 46.95 19.43
N LEU A 7 29.45 47.88 19.93
CA LEU A 7 28.03 47.64 20.23
C LEU A 7 27.22 47.28 18.98
N LEU A 8 27.46 47.97 17.86
CA LEU A 8 26.79 47.67 16.59
C LEU A 8 27.15 46.27 16.05
N ILE A 9 28.43 45.87 16.13
CA ILE A 9 28.86 44.54 15.67
C ILE A 9 28.30 43.43 16.57
N GLY A 10 28.26 43.64 17.89
CA GLY A 10 27.66 42.66 18.81
C GLY A 10 26.17 42.43 18.54
N LEU A 11 25.43 43.52 18.27
CA LEU A 11 23.99 43.44 17.96
C LEU A 11 23.72 42.69 16.65
N THR A 12 24.50 42.97 15.59
CA THR A 12 24.31 42.29 14.30
C THR A 12 24.60 40.80 14.39
N ILE A 13 25.65 40.40 15.12
CA ILE A 13 25.96 38.98 15.34
C ILE A 13 24.84 38.29 16.11
N ALA A 14 24.30 38.90 17.17
CA ALA A 14 23.21 38.32 17.96
C ALA A 14 21.93 38.12 17.12
N ILE A 15 21.58 39.08 16.25
CA ILE A 15 20.44 38.97 15.34
C ILE A 15 20.65 37.83 14.34
N LEU A 16 21.83 37.74 13.74
CA LEU A 16 22.14 36.67 12.77
C LEU A 16 22.10 35.29 13.42
N VAL A 17 22.61 35.14 14.65
CA VAL A 17 22.52 33.89 15.42
C VAL A 17 21.07 33.57 15.77
N GLY A 18 20.25 34.56 16.13
CA GLY A 18 18.82 34.38 16.39
C GLY A 18 18.06 33.88 15.15
N ILE A 19 18.27 34.51 13.98
CA ILE A 19 17.64 34.11 12.72
C ILE A 19 18.10 32.71 12.30
N ALA A 20 19.41 32.43 12.40
CA ALA A 20 19.95 31.10 12.11
C ALA A 20 19.41 30.05 13.08
N GLY A 21 19.23 30.41 14.36
CA GLY A 21 18.64 29.56 15.39
C GLY A 21 17.18 29.23 15.12
N VAL A 22 16.36 30.21 14.72
CA VAL A 22 14.95 29.99 14.33
C VAL A 22 14.85 29.15 13.06
N ALA A 23 15.62 29.47 12.02
CA ALA A 23 15.62 28.67 10.79
C ALA A 23 16.13 27.25 11.02
N TRP A 24 17.13 27.08 11.91
CA TRP A 24 17.59 25.76 12.34
C TRP A 24 16.50 25.04 13.12
N TYR A 25 15.86 25.70 14.08
CA TYR A 25 14.76 25.15 14.88
C TYR A 25 13.57 24.71 14.01
N ASP A 26 13.14 25.54 13.06
CA ASP A 26 12.06 25.20 12.12
C ASP A 26 12.41 23.99 11.25
N LYS A 27 13.68 23.88 10.85
CA LYS A 27 14.16 22.77 10.02
C LYS A 27 14.45 21.49 10.81
N THR A 28 14.88 21.60 12.07
CA THR A 28 15.29 20.44 12.88
C THR A 28 14.18 19.90 13.75
N LEU A 29 13.34 20.78 14.30
CA LEU A 29 12.22 20.35 15.13
C LEU A 29 10.93 20.22 14.35
N GLY A 30 10.88 20.74 13.11
CA GLY A 30 9.70 20.67 12.26
C GLY A 30 8.53 21.31 13.00
N TRP A 31 8.18 22.55 12.69
CA TRP A 31 6.85 23.04 13.07
C TRP A 31 5.80 22.25 12.28
N HIS A 32 5.56 21.00 12.68
CA HIS A 32 4.42 20.18 12.31
C HIS A 32 3.23 20.94 12.85
N ARG A 33 2.61 21.76 12.00
CA ARG A 33 1.36 22.40 12.35
C ARG A 33 0.36 21.26 12.49
N PRO A 34 -0.12 20.97 13.71
CA PRO A 34 -1.05 19.88 13.87
C PRO A 34 -2.30 20.17 13.03
N TYR A 35 -2.77 19.17 12.30
CA TYR A 35 -4.03 19.26 11.59
C TYR A 35 -5.13 19.03 12.61
N VAL A 36 -5.71 20.11 13.13
CA VAL A 36 -6.69 20.03 14.23
C VAL A 36 -8.11 20.00 13.66
N ASN A 37 -8.86 18.94 13.96
CA ASN A 37 -10.25 18.72 13.53
C ASN A 37 -10.44 18.74 12.00
N TRP A 38 -9.43 18.34 11.24
CA TRP A 38 -9.59 18.06 9.82
C TRP A 38 -10.26 16.71 9.63
N ASP A 39 -11.11 16.58 8.63
CA ASP A 39 -11.55 15.26 8.18
C ASP A 39 -10.38 14.54 7.50
N TYR A 40 -10.31 13.21 7.67
CA TYR A 40 -9.12 12.45 7.26
C TYR A 40 -8.92 12.42 5.74
N ASP A 41 -10.00 12.48 4.97
CA ASP A 41 -9.99 12.51 3.50
C ASP A 41 -9.64 13.90 2.96
N GLU A 42 -10.14 14.96 3.59
CA GLU A 42 -9.73 16.35 3.31
C GLU A 42 -8.23 16.53 3.54
N LEU A 43 -7.71 16.03 4.67
CA LEU A 43 -6.28 16.07 4.95
C LEU A 43 -5.49 15.26 3.91
N ALA A 44 -5.91 14.04 3.59
CA ALA A 44 -5.25 13.22 2.58
C ALA A 44 -5.19 13.93 1.21
N ALA A 45 -6.29 14.53 0.77
CA ALA A 45 -6.34 15.29 -0.47
C ALA A 45 -5.41 16.51 -0.44
N TYR A 46 -5.41 17.27 0.65
CA TYR A 46 -4.51 18.40 0.85
C TYR A 46 -3.04 18.00 0.76
N LEU A 47 -2.65 16.90 1.43
CA LEU A 47 -1.28 16.40 1.41
C LEU A 47 -0.86 16.00 -0.01
N VAL A 48 -1.73 15.31 -0.75
CA VAL A 48 -1.44 14.92 -2.15
C VAL A 48 -1.33 16.14 -3.07
N GLU A 49 -2.23 17.12 -2.95
CA GLU A 49 -2.25 18.34 -3.76
C GLU A 49 -0.97 19.18 -3.57
N HIS A 50 -0.44 19.22 -2.35
CA HIS A 50 0.73 20.02 -1.99
C HIS A 50 2.04 19.21 -1.98
N ASP A 51 2.02 17.98 -2.52
CA ASP A 51 3.15 17.04 -2.56
C ASP A 51 3.84 16.85 -1.19
N ARG A 52 3.03 16.71 -0.15
CA ARG A 52 3.44 16.47 1.24
C ARG A 52 3.50 14.97 1.53
N GLU A 53 4.27 14.58 2.53
CA GLU A 53 4.43 13.17 2.88
C GLU A 53 3.19 12.60 3.59
N ALA A 54 2.86 11.33 3.32
CA ALA A 54 1.76 10.62 3.99
C ALA A 54 1.98 10.45 5.51
N SER A 55 3.23 10.53 5.97
CA SER A 55 3.60 10.48 7.39
C SER A 55 2.96 11.62 8.19
N GLU A 56 2.63 12.73 7.55
CA GLU A 56 1.93 13.86 8.17
C GLU A 56 0.49 13.53 8.59
N CYS A 57 -0.11 12.45 8.07
CA CYS A 57 -1.38 11.94 8.60
C CYS A 57 -1.30 11.62 10.10
N TRP A 58 -0.11 11.34 10.66
CA TRP A 58 0.07 11.10 12.10
C TRP A 58 -0.08 12.37 12.95
N ASP A 59 0.06 13.54 12.33
CA ASP A 59 -0.09 14.86 12.97
C ASP A 59 -1.56 15.30 13.09
N LEU A 60 -2.49 14.48 12.58
CA LEU A 60 -3.93 14.69 12.75
C LEU A 60 -4.32 14.56 14.24
N ILE A 61 -4.93 15.63 14.75
CA ILE A 61 -5.49 15.71 16.11
C ILE A 61 -6.99 15.95 15.98
N VAL A 62 -7.78 15.00 16.46
CA VAL A 62 -9.25 15.05 16.39
C VAL A 62 -9.81 15.21 17.79
N PHE A 63 -10.63 16.24 18.00
CA PHE A 63 -11.40 16.47 19.22
C PHE A 63 -12.89 16.19 19.00
N ASP A 64 -13.22 14.97 18.60
CA ASP A 64 -14.61 14.51 18.47
C ASP A 64 -14.87 13.37 19.46
N PRO A 65 -15.63 13.61 20.55
CA PRO A 65 -15.93 12.59 21.55
C PRO A 65 -16.91 11.50 21.05
N MET A 66 -17.61 11.74 19.94
CA MET A 66 -18.56 10.77 19.35
C MET A 66 -18.02 10.12 18.07
N GLY A 67 -16.89 10.59 17.55
CA GLY A 67 -16.28 10.13 16.31
C GLY A 67 -15.43 8.85 16.46
N PRO A 68 -14.86 8.38 15.33
CA PRO A 68 -13.88 7.30 15.35
C PRO A 68 -12.66 7.64 16.21
N GLN A 69 -11.98 6.61 16.72
CA GLN A 69 -10.76 6.81 17.51
C GLN A 69 -9.68 7.53 16.68
N PRO A 70 -8.85 8.41 17.29
CA PRO A 70 -7.81 9.14 16.56
C PRO A 70 -6.88 8.23 15.74
N ALA A 71 -6.52 7.05 16.26
CA ALA A 71 -5.70 6.08 15.53
C ALA A 71 -6.37 5.59 14.23
N GLN A 72 -7.69 5.37 14.27
CA GLN A 72 -8.46 4.97 13.09
C GLN A 72 -8.52 6.10 12.06
N GLN A 73 -8.73 7.34 12.49
CA GLN A 73 -8.75 8.48 11.56
C GLN A 73 -7.41 8.69 10.85
N ARG A 74 -6.30 8.56 11.58
CA ARG A 74 -4.95 8.62 10.99
C ARG A 74 -4.72 7.50 9.99
N ALA A 75 -5.15 6.28 10.32
CA ALA A 75 -5.08 5.15 9.40
C ALA A 75 -5.91 5.39 8.13
N SER A 76 -7.12 5.93 8.26
CA SER A 76 -7.98 6.31 7.13
C SER A 76 -7.36 7.41 6.26
N CYS A 77 -6.69 8.39 6.86
CA CYS A 77 -5.94 9.42 6.12
C CYS A 77 -4.85 8.79 5.24
N ILE A 78 -4.05 7.87 5.80
CA ILE A 78 -2.98 7.18 5.05
C ILE A 78 -3.59 6.33 3.93
N TYR A 79 -4.69 5.63 4.19
CA TYR A 79 -5.41 4.84 3.20
C TYR A 79 -5.87 5.70 2.02
N GLU A 80 -6.57 6.81 2.29
CA GLU A 80 -7.05 7.70 1.23
C GLU A 80 -5.90 8.39 0.51
N TYR A 81 -4.82 8.77 1.21
CA TYR A 81 -3.61 9.30 0.59
C TYR A 81 -3.04 8.30 -0.43
N ALA A 82 -2.84 7.04 -0.04
CA ALA A 82 -2.29 6.00 -0.91
C ALA A 82 -3.17 5.78 -2.16
N LYS A 83 -4.49 5.79 -1.96
CA LYS A 83 -5.50 5.66 -3.03
C LYS A 83 -5.53 6.85 -3.97
N LEU A 84 -5.36 8.07 -3.48
CA LEU A 84 -5.31 9.30 -4.29
C LEU A 84 -4.00 9.39 -5.09
N LYS A 85 -2.87 9.12 -4.44
CA LYS A 85 -1.54 9.15 -5.08
C LYS A 85 -1.29 7.94 -6.02
N LYS A 86 -2.09 6.87 -5.88
CA LYS A 86 -1.87 5.58 -6.54
C LYS A 86 -0.50 4.99 -6.20
N ASP A 87 -0.15 5.07 -4.91
CA ASP A 87 1.14 4.61 -4.40
C ASP A 87 0.96 3.56 -3.29
N PRO A 88 1.11 2.26 -3.62
CA PRO A 88 1.04 1.18 -2.65
C PRO A 88 2.12 1.22 -1.57
N LEU A 89 3.26 1.89 -1.79
CA LEU A 89 4.35 1.95 -0.81
C LEU A 89 3.94 2.72 0.43
N VAL A 90 3.03 3.69 0.30
CA VAL A 90 2.45 4.42 1.43
C VAL A 90 1.77 3.48 2.42
N CYS A 91 1.17 2.37 1.94
CA CYS A 91 0.49 1.40 2.78
C CYS A 91 1.42 0.64 3.73
N GLU A 92 2.75 0.71 3.55
CA GLU A 92 3.73 0.19 4.51
C GLU A 92 3.58 0.84 5.89
N LEU A 93 3.11 2.10 5.96
CA LEU A 93 2.81 2.79 7.22
C LEU A 93 1.65 2.17 8.00
N LEU A 94 0.81 1.36 7.33
CA LEU A 94 -0.30 0.62 7.93
C LEU A 94 0.03 -0.86 8.16
N MET A 95 1.23 -1.31 7.77
CA MET A 95 1.67 -2.68 8.00
C MET A 95 2.28 -2.85 9.40
N PRO A 96 2.16 -4.04 10.02
CA PRO A 96 1.50 -5.25 9.51
C PRO A 96 0.07 -5.36 10.05
N SER A 97 -0.92 -4.93 9.26
CA SER A 97 -2.35 -5.09 9.59
C SER A 97 -3.14 -5.55 8.36
N SER A 98 -4.29 -6.20 8.57
CA SER A 98 -5.21 -6.51 7.47
C SER A 98 -5.70 -5.25 6.75
N TYR A 99 -5.86 -4.14 7.50
CA TYR A 99 -6.19 -2.83 6.94
C TYR A 99 -5.09 -2.30 5.99
N GLY A 100 -3.82 -2.63 6.26
CA GLY A 100 -2.71 -2.35 5.35
C GLY A 100 -2.80 -3.11 4.02
N LEU A 101 -3.27 -4.38 4.04
CA LEU A 101 -3.52 -5.14 2.80
C LEU A 101 -4.68 -4.52 2.01
N ASP A 102 -5.75 -4.09 2.69
CA ASP A 102 -6.87 -3.38 2.06
C ASP A 102 -6.42 -2.06 1.44
N CYS A 103 -5.50 -1.34 2.10
CA CYS A 103 -4.87 -0.12 1.56
C CYS A 103 -4.16 -0.40 0.23
N VAL A 104 -3.36 -1.46 0.14
CA VAL A 104 -2.67 -1.82 -1.11
C VAL A 104 -3.70 -2.06 -2.22
N GLY A 105 -4.79 -2.78 -1.93
CA GLY A 105 -5.90 -2.98 -2.84
C GLY A 105 -6.55 -1.67 -3.32
N GLY A 106 -6.74 -0.71 -2.41
CA GLY A 106 -7.24 0.63 -2.72
C GLY A 106 -6.28 1.45 -3.59
N ALA A 107 -4.97 1.40 -3.30
CA ALA A 107 -3.93 2.11 -4.05
C ALA A 107 -3.84 1.66 -5.51
N ILE A 108 -4.08 0.36 -5.79
CA ILE A 108 -4.10 -0.19 -7.15
C ILE A 108 -5.51 -0.29 -7.76
N SER A 109 -6.52 0.36 -7.20
CA SER A 109 -7.92 0.26 -7.66
C SER A 109 -8.17 0.61 -9.13
N THR A 110 -7.29 1.41 -9.74
CA THR A 110 -7.35 1.75 -11.18
C THR A 110 -6.76 0.67 -12.08
N TYR A 111 -6.01 -0.29 -11.52
CA TYR A 111 -5.51 -1.44 -12.26
C TYR A 111 -6.66 -2.37 -12.60
N HIS A 112 -6.98 -2.47 -13.90
CA HIS A 112 -7.99 -3.39 -14.37
C HIS A 112 -7.47 -4.81 -14.21
N ARG A 113 -8.12 -5.59 -13.32
CA ARG A 113 -7.78 -7.01 -13.17
C ARG A 113 -8.48 -7.80 -14.29
N PRO A 114 -7.74 -8.37 -15.26
CA PRO A 114 -8.33 -9.17 -16.33
C PRO A 114 -9.01 -10.44 -15.78
N CYS A 115 -8.57 -10.92 -14.62
CA CYS A 115 -9.11 -12.06 -13.91
C CYS A 115 -9.62 -11.65 -12.52
N ALA A 116 -10.88 -11.94 -12.22
CA ALA A 116 -11.45 -11.80 -10.89
C ALA A 116 -11.53 -13.18 -10.22
N LEU A 117 -10.95 -13.27 -9.03
CA LEU A 117 -10.92 -14.49 -8.21
C LEU A 117 -11.89 -14.31 -7.04
N GLY A 118 -12.92 -15.15 -6.99
CA GLY A 118 -13.94 -15.16 -5.95
C GLY A 118 -13.49 -15.86 -4.67
N ARG A 119 -14.20 -15.59 -3.56
CA ARG A 119 -13.98 -16.31 -2.28
C ARG A 119 -14.38 -17.77 -2.34
N ASP A 120 -15.33 -18.10 -3.21
CA ASP A 120 -15.77 -19.44 -3.57
C ASP A 120 -14.80 -20.15 -4.53
N ARG A 121 -13.59 -19.59 -4.74
CA ARG A 121 -12.60 -20.07 -5.71
C ARG A 121 -13.17 -20.14 -7.14
N SER A 122 -14.15 -19.30 -7.45
CA SER A 122 -14.57 -19.06 -8.82
C SER A 122 -13.61 -18.09 -9.51
N VAL A 123 -13.47 -18.24 -10.83
CA VAL A 123 -12.62 -17.42 -11.69
C VAL A 123 -13.54 -16.79 -12.73
N THR A 124 -13.51 -15.48 -12.86
CA THR A 124 -14.20 -14.75 -13.93
C THR A 124 -13.22 -13.88 -14.70
N TRP A 125 -13.52 -13.60 -15.97
CA TRP A 125 -12.68 -12.75 -16.83
C TRP A 125 -13.52 -11.80 -17.69
N ALA A 126 -12.87 -10.80 -18.29
CA ALA A 126 -13.51 -9.62 -18.90
C ALA A 126 -14.64 -9.91 -19.92
N ASN A 127 -14.61 -11.05 -20.61
CA ASN A 127 -15.63 -11.45 -21.59
C ASN A 127 -16.87 -12.13 -20.96
N GLY A 128 -17.00 -12.09 -19.63
CA GLY A 128 -18.10 -12.71 -18.89
C GLY A 128 -17.96 -14.23 -18.71
N GLY A 129 -16.84 -14.81 -19.12
CA GLY A 129 -16.54 -16.20 -18.87
C GLY A 129 -16.33 -16.46 -17.37
N LYS A 130 -16.74 -17.65 -16.93
CA LYS A 130 -16.64 -18.10 -15.54
C LYS A 130 -16.21 -19.56 -15.51
N ALA A 131 -15.34 -19.90 -14.59
CA ALA A 131 -14.97 -21.28 -14.25
C ALA A 131 -14.88 -21.43 -12.73
N THR A 132 -15.06 -22.64 -12.21
CA THR A 132 -14.62 -22.99 -10.85
C THR A 132 -13.14 -23.36 -10.87
N LEU A 133 -12.45 -23.29 -9.72
CA LEU A 133 -11.08 -23.79 -9.62
C LEU A 133 -10.97 -25.26 -10.06
N GLN A 134 -11.96 -26.09 -9.75
CA GLN A 134 -11.98 -27.48 -10.22
C GLN A 134 -11.99 -27.58 -11.75
N GLN A 135 -12.84 -26.81 -12.43
CA GLN A 135 -12.85 -26.74 -13.89
C GLN A 135 -11.52 -26.22 -14.46
N CYS A 136 -10.86 -25.30 -13.75
CA CYS A 136 -9.52 -24.84 -14.11
C CYS A 136 -8.47 -25.94 -14.04
N ILE A 137 -8.60 -26.89 -13.11
CA ILE A 137 -7.65 -28.00 -12.95
C ILE A 137 -7.94 -29.13 -13.95
N GLU A 138 -9.21 -29.38 -14.25
CA GLU A 138 -9.66 -30.44 -15.17
C GLU A 138 -9.39 -30.17 -16.66
N GLY A 139 -8.78 -29.02 -17.01
CA GLY A 139 -8.30 -28.74 -18.37
C GLY A 139 -8.89 -27.50 -19.05
N ASN A 140 -9.29 -26.47 -18.28
CA ASN A 140 -9.55 -25.16 -18.85
C ASN A 140 -8.23 -24.38 -19.01
N ASP A 141 -7.73 -24.35 -20.24
CA ASP A 141 -6.45 -23.70 -20.60
C ASP A 141 -6.50 -22.16 -20.67
N HIS A 142 -7.58 -21.54 -20.20
CA HIS A 142 -7.66 -20.08 -20.15
C HIS A 142 -6.61 -19.50 -19.19
N GLU A 143 -5.92 -18.42 -19.57
CA GLU A 143 -4.83 -17.86 -18.77
C GLU A 143 -5.24 -17.46 -17.34
N CYS A 144 -6.49 -17.00 -17.16
CA CYS A 144 -7.04 -16.76 -15.82
C CYS A 144 -7.16 -18.02 -14.95
N CYS A 145 -7.35 -19.21 -15.53
CA CYS A 145 -7.31 -20.46 -14.79
C CYS A 145 -5.89 -20.77 -14.31
N ILE A 146 -4.87 -20.51 -15.12
CA ILE A 146 -3.46 -20.64 -14.71
C ILE A 146 -3.15 -19.68 -13.53
N ALA A 147 -3.57 -18.42 -13.61
CA ALA A 147 -3.42 -17.46 -12.51
C ALA A 147 -4.15 -17.92 -11.23
N ALA A 148 -5.36 -18.48 -11.36
CA ALA A 148 -6.10 -19.02 -10.23
C ALA A 148 -5.41 -20.24 -9.59
N GLN A 149 -4.83 -21.13 -10.39
CA GLN A 149 -4.03 -22.25 -9.89
C GLN A 149 -2.80 -21.74 -9.13
N ALA A 150 -2.08 -20.74 -9.66
CA ALA A 150 -0.97 -20.10 -8.96
C ALA A 150 -1.38 -19.47 -7.63
N ARG A 151 -2.59 -18.93 -7.53
CA ARG A 151 -3.12 -18.37 -6.28
C ARG A 151 -3.51 -19.41 -5.24
N PHE A 152 -4.21 -20.47 -5.67
CA PHE A 152 -4.92 -21.38 -4.77
C PHE A 152 -4.29 -22.75 -4.59
N ILE A 153 -3.43 -23.22 -5.49
CA ILE A 153 -2.82 -24.56 -5.38
C ILE A 153 -1.39 -24.40 -4.84
N ILE A 154 -1.09 -25.06 -3.72
CA ILE A 154 0.23 -24.96 -3.07
C ILE A 154 1.34 -25.35 -4.04
N ASN A 155 1.19 -26.48 -4.73
CA ASN A 155 2.22 -27.07 -5.59
C ASN A 155 2.33 -26.43 -6.99
N PHE A 156 1.51 -25.42 -7.31
CA PHE A 156 1.54 -24.77 -8.62
C PHE A 156 2.39 -23.48 -8.57
N HIS A 157 3.50 -23.44 -9.31
CA HIS A 157 4.50 -22.36 -9.15
C HIS A 157 4.89 -21.63 -10.44
N SER A 158 4.15 -21.80 -11.54
CA SER A 158 4.51 -21.23 -12.84
C SER A 158 3.46 -20.26 -13.35
N CYS A 159 3.93 -19.16 -13.95
CA CYS A 159 3.13 -18.23 -14.74
C CYS A 159 3.58 -18.18 -16.21
N GLU A 160 4.54 -19.04 -16.59
CA GLU A 160 5.27 -18.94 -17.88
C GLU A 160 4.40 -19.15 -19.11
N SER A 161 3.26 -19.86 -18.98
CA SER A 161 2.34 -20.12 -20.08
C SER A 161 1.35 -18.97 -20.34
N ILE A 162 1.36 -17.90 -19.53
CA ILE A 162 0.48 -16.74 -19.69
C ILE A 162 1.15 -15.74 -20.63
N ASN A 163 0.50 -15.43 -21.75
CA ASN A 163 0.99 -14.51 -22.77
C ASN A 163 0.41 -13.10 -22.60
N THR A 164 -0.72 -12.93 -21.92
CA THR A 164 -1.31 -11.61 -21.66
C THR A 164 -0.57 -10.92 -20.52
N PRO A 165 0.12 -9.78 -20.74
CA PRO A 165 0.98 -9.15 -19.72
C PRO A 165 0.24 -8.86 -18.41
N ASP A 166 -0.97 -8.32 -18.46
CA ASP A 166 -1.75 -8.00 -17.24
C ASP A 166 -2.14 -9.25 -16.43
N ILE A 167 -2.38 -10.38 -17.10
CA ILE A 167 -2.69 -11.67 -16.44
C ILE A 167 -1.40 -12.24 -15.86
N HIS A 168 -0.27 -12.11 -16.57
CA HIS A 168 1.03 -12.58 -16.11
C HIS A 168 1.48 -11.82 -14.85
N ASP A 169 1.39 -10.50 -14.86
CA ASP A 169 1.67 -9.64 -13.71
C ASP A 169 0.78 -9.99 -12.50
N GLN A 170 -0.52 -10.24 -12.75
CA GLN A 170 -1.44 -10.70 -11.71
C GLN A 170 -1.02 -12.07 -11.16
N CYS A 171 -0.67 -13.03 -12.01
CA CYS A 171 -0.23 -14.36 -11.61
C CYS A 171 1.04 -14.30 -10.75
N LEU A 172 2.04 -13.51 -11.14
CA LEU A 172 3.27 -13.33 -10.37
C LEU A 172 2.99 -12.70 -9.01
N ARG A 173 2.11 -11.70 -8.94
CA ARG A 173 1.69 -11.09 -7.68
C ARG A 173 0.97 -12.09 -6.77
N ASP A 174 0.05 -12.88 -7.32
CA ASP A 174 -0.68 -13.91 -6.59
C ASP A 174 0.26 -15.02 -6.07
N LEU A 175 1.27 -15.39 -6.85
CA LEU A 175 2.32 -16.33 -6.46
C LEU A 175 3.21 -15.76 -5.35
N ALA A 176 3.63 -14.49 -5.46
CA ALA A 176 4.40 -13.79 -4.43
C ALA A 176 3.63 -13.72 -3.11
N PHE A 177 2.34 -13.42 -3.17
CA PHE A 177 1.45 -13.39 -2.01
C PHE A 177 1.31 -14.77 -1.39
N LYS A 178 1.02 -15.80 -2.20
CA LYS A 178 0.85 -17.19 -1.73
C LYS A 178 2.11 -17.68 -1.01
N ASN A 179 3.28 -17.43 -1.58
CA ASN A 179 4.55 -17.92 -1.05
C ASN A 179 5.17 -16.99 0.00
N ALA A 180 4.58 -15.81 0.20
CA ALA A 180 5.18 -14.72 0.97
C ALA A 180 6.63 -14.41 0.52
N ASP A 181 6.88 -14.43 -0.80
CA ASP A 181 8.21 -14.20 -1.37
C ASP A 181 8.19 -13.05 -2.39
N PRO A 182 8.78 -11.88 -2.05
CA PRO A 182 8.84 -10.75 -2.97
C PRO A 182 9.75 -10.97 -4.19
N SER A 183 10.55 -12.04 -4.25
CA SER A 183 11.38 -12.35 -5.42
C SER A 183 10.55 -12.55 -6.70
N HIS A 184 9.33 -13.09 -6.55
CA HIS A 184 8.37 -13.27 -7.64
C HIS A 184 7.87 -11.94 -8.23
N CYS A 185 7.94 -10.83 -7.48
CA CYS A 185 7.54 -9.50 -7.97
C CYS A 185 8.52 -8.93 -9.01
N SER A 186 9.72 -9.51 -9.14
CA SER A 186 10.77 -8.98 -10.03
C SER A 186 10.37 -9.02 -11.51
N GLY A 187 9.61 -10.03 -11.92
CA GLY A 187 9.13 -10.23 -13.28
C GLY A 187 7.86 -9.45 -13.66
N ILE A 188 7.28 -8.68 -12.72
CA ILE A 188 6.11 -7.85 -12.99
C ILE A 188 6.52 -6.62 -13.81
N GLU A 189 5.85 -6.39 -14.94
CA GLU A 189 6.12 -5.28 -15.85
C GLU A 189 5.51 -3.96 -15.35
N SER A 190 4.27 -4.00 -14.85
CA SER A 190 3.56 -2.84 -14.33
C SER A 190 4.20 -2.32 -13.03
N PRO A 191 4.74 -1.09 -13.00
CA PRO A 191 5.39 -0.55 -11.81
C PRO A 191 4.46 -0.46 -10.60
N LEU A 192 3.17 -0.15 -10.85
CA LEU A 192 2.14 -0.07 -9.83
C LEU A 192 1.81 -1.43 -9.21
N VAL A 193 1.69 -2.48 -10.03
CA VAL A 193 1.42 -3.84 -9.54
C VAL A 193 2.66 -4.40 -8.83
N LYS A 194 3.86 -4.05 -9.32
CA LYS A 194 5.13 -4.48 -8.75
C LYS A 194 5.36 -3.92 -7.35
N SER A 195 5.08 -2.64 -7.13
CA SER A 195 5.17 -2.03 -5.79
C SER A 195 4.17 -2.67 -4.84
N ALA A 196 2.91 -2.82 -5.24
CA ALA A 196 1.88 -3.53 -4.46
C ALA A 196 2.31 -4.96 -4.09
N CYS A 197 2.77 -5.74 -5.07
CA CYS A 197 3.30 -7.09 -4.86
C CYS A 197 4.41 -7.11 -3.80
N THR A 198 5.36 -6.19 -3.91
CA THR A 198 6.52 -6.12 -3.01
C THR A 198 6.11 -5.83 -1.58
N VAL A 199 5.19 -4.87 -1.39
CA VAL A 199 4.64 -4.49 -0.08
C VAL A 199 3.88 -5.66 0.55
N GLU A 200 2.97 -6.30 -0.19
CA GLU A 200 2.15 -7.41 0.30
C GLU A 200 3.01 -8.63 0.67
N ALA A 201 3.88 -9.08 -0.24
CA ALA A 201 4.72 -10.24 -0.02
C ALA A 201 5.71 -10.00 1.13
N SER A 202 6.30 -8.80 1.24
CA SER A 202 7.20 -8.46 2.34
C SER A 202 6.47 -8.39 3.69
N ALA A 203 5.25 -7.84 3.71
CA ALA A 203 4.42 -7.79 4.91
C ALA A 203 4.03 -9.20 5.39
N LEU A 204 3.60 -10.07 4.48
CA LEU A 204 3.27 -11.47 4.79
C LEU A 204 4.48 -12.25 5.27
N ARG A 205 5.64 -12.06 4.64
CA ARG A 205 6.89 -12.72 5.06
C ARG A 205 7.28 -12.33 6.48
N LYS A 206 7.11 -11.05 6.83
CA LYS A 206 7.42 -10.52 8.16
C LYS A 206 6.38 -10.93 9.20
N ASN A 207 5.11 -10.96 8.84
CA ASN A 207 4.02 -11.30 9.73
C ASN A 207 2.92 -12.12 9.00
N PRO A 208 3.02 -13.45 8.97
CA PRO A 208 2.04 -14.30 8.29
C PRO A 208 0.61 -14.20 8.87
N SER A 209 0.50 -13.80 10.15
CA SER A 209 -0.80 -13.70 10.84
C SER A 209 -1.72 -12.60 10.31
N ILE A 210 -1.19 -11.63 9.54
CA ILE A 210 -2.03 -10.58 8.93
C ILE A 210 -3.07 -11.15 7.97
N CYS A 211 -2.85 -12.37 7.48
CA CYS A 211 -3.70 -13.05 6.51
C CYS A 211 -4.61 -14.12 7.12
N GLN A 212 -4.91 -14.07 8.43
CA GLN A 212 -5.72 -15.09 9.09
C GLN A 212 -7.12 -15.27 8.45
N SER A 213 -7.67 -14.20 7.83
CA SER A 213 -8.95 -14.21 7.12
C SER A 213 -8.83 -14.39 5.60
N CYS A 214 -7.61 -14.62 5.08
CA CYS A 214 -7.39 -14.85 3.66
C CYS A 214 -7.84 -16.25 3.24
N ILE A 215 -8.20 -16.38 1.97
CA ILE A 215 -8.47 -17.69 1.35
C ILE A 215 -7.16 -18.47 1.38
N GLN A 216 -7.16 -19.59 2.10
CA GLN A 216 -5.99 -20.45 2.20
C GLN A 216 -5.83 -21.25 0.91
N PRO A 217 -4.58 -21.42 0.42
CA PRO A 217 -4.25 -22.38 -0.61
C PRO A 217 -4.62 -23.82 -0.19
N ILE A 218 -4.78 -24.71 -1.18
CA ILE A 218 -5.05 -26.14 -1.01
C ILE A 218 -3.91 -26.98 -1.56
N GLU A 219 -3.77 -28.18 -1.01
CA GLU A 219 -2.77 -29.14 -1.47
C GLU A 219 -3.23 -29.85 -2.74
N SER A 220 -4.52 -30.22 -2.79
CA SER A 220 -5.09 -30.97 -3.90
C SER A 220 -6.58 -30.66 -4.15
N ILE A 221 -7.13 -31.22 -5.23
CA ILE A 221 -8.52 -31.02 -5.65
C ILE A 221 -9.49 -31.57 -4.59
N GLU A 222 -9.10 -32.64 -3.92
CA GLU A 222 -9.90 -33.32 -2.90
C GLU A 222 -10.22 -32.39 -1.71
N ASP A 223 -9.43 -31.34 -1.49
CA ASP A 223 -9.69 -30.31 -0.46
C ASP A 223 -10.79 -29.30 -0.86
N LEU A 224 -11.44 -29.47 -2.01
CA LEU A 224 -12.56 -28.65 -2.48
C LEU A 224 -13.94 -29.20 -2.07
N GLU A 225 -14.02 -30.46 -1.64
CA GLU A 225 -15.26 -31.14 -1.22
C GLU A 225 -15.68 -30.82 0.23
#